data_AF-A0A0F5VPW4-F1
#
_entry.id   AF-A0A0F5VPW4-F1
#
_cell.length_a   1.000
_cell.length_b   1.000
_cell.length_c   1.000
_cell.angle_alpha   90.00
_cell.angle_beta   90.00
_cell.angle_gamma   90.00
#
_symmetry.space_group_name_H-M   'P 1'
#
loop_
_entity.id
_entity.type
_entity.pdbx_description
1 polymer ?
#
loop_
_entity_poly.entity_id
_entity_poly.type
_entity_poly.pdbx_seq_one_letter_code
_entity_poly.pdbx_strand_id
1 'polypeptide(L)'
;MVSAGRTADSIEVTAEGLQEELARLQFQKQALERELAAVVAHLGSVQRALGALESALVTPAAAPQAEEQYGRLTEQIMAYFAQVGDAEVRAREVAAALGRDADSGSINAVRSTLDRLVAASRIQRAGRGLYRTGPS
;
A
#
# COMPACT_ATOMS: atom_id res chain seq x y z
N MET A 1 83.88 12.64 -0.65
CA MET A 1 82.56 13.32 -0.62
C MET A 1 81.46 12.62 -1.43
N VAL A 2 81.72 11.50 -2.13
CA VAL A 2 80.73 10.85 -3.03
C VAL A 2 79.71 9.94 -2.30
N SER A 3 80.03 9.38 -1.13
CA SER A 3 79.09 8.50 -0.39
C SER A 3 77.88 9.23 0.20
N ALA A 4 78.02 10.48 0.63
CA ALA A 4 76.91 11.24 1.21
C ALA A 4 75.81 11.55 0.18
N GLY A 5 76.18 11.82 -1.08
CA GLY A 5 75.22 12.03 -2.18
C GLY A 5 74.42 10.77 -2.48
N ARG A 6 75.08 9.62 -2.56
CA ARG A 6 74.42 8.34 -2.90
C ARG A 6 73.41 7.87 -1.85
N THR A 7 73.63 8.20 -0.57
CA THR A 7 72.67 7.92 0.50
C THR A 7 71.46 8.86 0.44
N ALA A 8 71.67 10.14 0.09
CA ALA A 8 70.59 11.10 -0.10
C ALA A 8 69.67 10.68 -1.26
N ASP A 9 70.24 10.28 -2.40
CA ASP A 9 69.48 9.81 -3.57
C ASP A 9 68.61 8.59 -3.24
N SER A 10 69.12 7.65 -2.44
CA SER A 10 68.36 6.44 -2.03
C SER A 10 67.17 6.79 -1.12
N ILE A 11 67.35 7.78 -0.23
CA ILE A 11 66.28 8.26 0.65
C ILE A 11 65.20 8.98 -0.15
N GLU A 12 65.59 9.78 -1.14
CA GLU A 12 64.65 10.49 -2.03
C GLU A 12 63.79 9.51 -2.82
N VAL A 13 64.39 8.51 -3.47
CA VAL A 13 63.65 7.46 -4.20
C VAL A 13 62.71 6.67 -3.26
N THR A 14 63.16 6.39 -2.03
CA THR A 14 62.31 5.71 -1.04
C THR A 14 61.14 6.62 -0.62
N ALA A 15 61.38 7.91 -0.41
CA ALA A 15 60.36 8.88 -0.03
C ALA A 15 59.32 9.07 -1.15
N GLU A 16 59.74 9.12 -2.41
CA GLU A 16 58.86 9.14 -3.58
C GLU A 16 57.98 7.89 -3.62
N GLY A 17 58.57 6.70 -3.45
CA GLY A 17 57.80 5.44 -3.41
C GLY A 17 56.76 5.39 -2.30
N LEU A 18 57.09 5.88 -1.10
CA LEU A 18 56.15 5.99 0.02
C LEU A 18 55.03 7.00 -0.25
N GLN A 19 55.32 8.11 -0.92
CA GLN A 19 54.31 9.10 -1.31
C GLN A 19 53.33 8.55 -2.35
N GLU A 20 53.83 7.79 -3.33
CA GLU A 20 53.00 7.10 -4.31
C GLU A 20 52.10 6.05 -3.66
N GLU A 21 52.66 5.23 -2.75
CA GLU A 21 51.89 4.22 -2.02
C GLU A 21 50.82 4.87 -1.12
N LEU A 22 51.16 5.98 -0.44
CA LEU A 22 50.21 6.74 0.35
C LEU A 22 49.06 7.27 -0.52
N ALA A 23 49.34 7.85 -1.69
CA ALA A 23 48.32 8.35 -2.60
C ALA A 23 47.40 7.22 -3.09
N ARG A 24 47.96 6.04 -3.39
CA ARG A 24 47.20 4.85 -3.77
C ARG A 24 46.27 4.39 -2.64
N LEU A 25 46.78 4.29 -1.41
CA LEU A 25 46.00 3.88 -0.24
C LEU A 25 44.89 4.88 0.08
N GLN A 26 45.15 6.19 -0.05
CA GLN A 26 44.15 7.23 0.14
C GLN A 26 43.02 7.12 -0.89
N PHE A 27 43.35 6.86 -2.15
CA PHE A 27 42.35 6.63 -3.20
C PHE A 27 41.50 5.39 -2.90
N GLN A 28 42.14 4.28 -2.52
CA GLN A 28 41.43 3.05 -2.14
C GLN A 28 40.52 3.26 -0.93
N LYS A 29 40.97 3.97 0.10
CA LYS A 29 40.15 4.34 1.27
C LYS A 29 38.90 5.11 0.82
N GLN A 30 39.05 6.12 -0.03
CA GLN A 30 37.92 6.91 -0.50
C GLN A 30 36.91 6.07 -1.30
N ALA A 31 37.38 5.11 -2.09
CA ALA A 31 36.51 4.18 -2.80
C ALA A 31 35.70 3.30 -1.82
N LEU A 32 36.36 2.73 -0.82
CA LEU A 32 35.71 1.92 0.22
C LEU A 32 34.70 2.74 1.04
N GLU A 33 35.01 4.00 1.35
CA GLU A 33 34.08 4.90 2.04
C GLU A 33 32.81 5.16 1.22
N ARG A 34 32.93 5.25 -0.12
CA ARG A 34 31.76 5.37 -1.02
C ARG A 34 30.94 4.09 -1.06
N GLU A 35 31.59 2.93 -1.10
CA GLU A 35 30.91 1.64 -1.06
C GLU A 35 30.16 1.44 0.26
N LEU A 36 30.79 1.78 1.39
CA LEU A 36 30.16 1.73 2.70
C LEU A 36 28.94 2.65 2.77
N ALA A 37 29.04 3.87 2.23
CA ALA A 37 27.89 4.79 2.15
C ALA A 37 26.73 4.20 1.32
N ALA A 38 27.02 3.52 0.22
CA ALA A 38 26.01 2.84 -0.59
C ALA A 38 25.34 1.68 0.18
N VAL A 39 26.10 0.88 0.92
CA VAL A 39 25.58 -0.20 1.76
C VAL A 39 24.69 0.35 2.88
N VAL A 40 25.11 1.43 3.55
CA VAL A 40 24.31 2.09 4.60
C VAL A 40 23.00 2.63 4.03
N ALA A 41 23.03 3.26 2.85
CA ALA A 41 21.81 3.71 2.18
C ALA A 41 20.87 2.55 1.84
N HIS A 42 21.42 1.42 1.37
CA HIS A 42 20.65 0.22 1.09
C HIS A 42 20.03 -0.37 2.36
N LEU A 43 20.79 -0.49 3.44
CA LEU A 43 20.28 -0.94 4.75
C LEU A 43 19.12 -0.06 5.23
N GLY A 44 19.27 1.26 5.16
CA GLY A 44 18.18 2.18 5.50
C GLY A 44 16.93 1.99 4.62
N SER A 45 17.11 1.65 3.34
CA SER A 45 15.99 1.30 2.45
C SER A 45 15.29 0.01 2.86
N VAL A 46 16.06 -1.04 3.18
CA VAL A 46 15.53 -2.33 3.62
C VAL A 46 14.79 -2.19 4.94
N GLN A 47 15.33 -1.46 5.91
CA GLN A 47 14.66 -1.20 7.19
C GLN A 47 13.32 -0.46 7.01
N ARG A 48 13.26 0.54 6.12
CA ARG A 48 11.99 1.23 5.80
C ARG A 48 10.99 0.29 5.14
N ALA A 49 11.42 -0.53 4.18
CA ALA A 49 10.55 -1.49 3.51
C ALA A 49 10.01 -2.54 4.50
N LEU A 50 10.87 -3.04 5.39
CA LEU A 50 10.49 -3.98 6.44
C LEU A 50 9.48 -3.35 7.40
N GLY A 51 9.74 -2.15 7.92
CA GLY A 51 8.79 -1.45 8.80
C GLY A 51 7.44 -1.17 8.13
N ALA A 52 7.42 -0.88 6.82
CA ALA A 52 6.18 -0.73 6.06
C ALA A 52 5.41 -2.05 5.94
N LEU A 53 6.12 -3.18 5.70
CA LEU A 53 5.52 -4.51 5.66
C LEU A 53 4.99 -4.93 7.03
N GLU A 54 5.75 -4.73 8.11
CA GLU A 54 5.31 -4.99 9.48
C GLU A 54 4.07 -4.18 9.83
N SER A 55 4.04 -2.89 9.47
CA SER A 55 2.87 -2.04 9.65
C SER A 55 1.65 -2.55 8.87
N ALA A 56 1.86 -3.02 7.64
CA ALA A 56 0.79 -3.61 6.82
C ALA A 56 0.29 -4.97 7.33
N LEU A 57 1.11 -5.71 8.07
CA LEU A 57 0.71 -6.97 8.71
C LEU A 57 -0.05 -6.73 10.03
N VAL A 58 0.28 -5.67 10.77
CA VAL A 58 -0.40 -5.30 12.03
C VAL A 58 -1.67 -4.50 11.79
N THR A 59 -1.73 -3.71 10.71
CA THR A 59 -2.96 -3.06 10.24
C THR A 59 -3.78 -4.05 9.42
N PRO A 60 -5.00 -4.45 9.85
CA PRO A 60 -5.94 -4.99 8.89
C PRO A 60 -6.17 -3.89 7.84
N ALA A 61 -5.86 -4.23 6.57
CA ALA A 61 -6.00 -3.35 5.43
C ALA A 61 -7.23 -2.47 5.54
N ALA A 62 -7.03 -1.15 5.41
CA ALA A 62 -8.03 -0.10 5.51
C ALA A 62 -9.46 -0.54 5.12
N ALA A 63 -10.27 -0.89 6.13
CA ALA A 63 -11.70 -1.11 6.00
C ALA A 63 -12.61 -0.01 6.59
N PRO A 64 -12.16 1.13 7.18
CA PRO A 64 -13.12 2.06 7.77
C PRO A 64 -13.97 2.75 6.70
N GLN A 65 -13.39 3.10 5.54
CA GLN A 65 -14.17 3.75 4.46
C GLN A 65 -15.13 2.78 3.77
N ALA A 66 -14.72 1.52 3.56
CA ALA A 66 -15.58 0.52 2.95
C ALA A 66 -16.73 0.16 3.88
N GLU A 67 -16.47 -0.06 5.18
CA GLU A 67 -17.48 -0.35 6.19
C GLU A 67 -18.45 0.82 6.38
N GLU A 68 -17.94 2.06 6.46
CA GLU A 68 -18.79 3.26 6.50
C GLU A 68 -19.63 3.42 5.23
N GLN A 69 -19.07 3.11 4.05
CA GLN A 69 -19.77 3.23 2.78
C GLN A 69 -20.81 2.13 2.60
N TYR A 70 -20.54 0.91 3.07
CA TYR A 70 -21.52 -0.17 3.14
C TYR A 70 -22.60 0.12 4.19
N GLY A 71 -22.26 0.72 5.33
CA GLY A 71 -23.20 1.19 6.35
C GLY A 71 -24.16 2.23 5.78
N ARG A 72 -23.62 3.30 5.17
CA ARG A 72 -24.41 4.34 4.49
C ARG A 72 -25.28 3.79 3.35
N LEU A 73 -24.75 2.87 2.55
CA LEU A 73 -25.55 2.21 1.50
C LEU A 73 -26.67 1.36 2.08
N THR A 74 -26.42 0.66 3.19
CA THR A 74 -27.42 -0.13 3.88
C THR A 74 -28.56 0.74 4.41
N GLU A 75 -28.23 1.87 5.03
CA GLU A 75 -29.21 2.85 5.51
C GLU A 75 -30.07 3.41 4.37
N GLN A 76 -29.44 3.79 3.25
CA GLN A 76 -30.14 4.28 2.05
C GLN A 76 -31.09 3.23 1.46
N ILE A 77 -30.66 1.96 1.37
CA ILE A 77 -31.50 0.86 0.90
C ILE A 77 -32.68 0.63 1.84
N MET A 78 -32.45 0.61 3.15
CA MET A 78 -33.54 0.44 4.13
C MET A 78 -34.55 1.60 4.07
N ALA A 79 -34.08 2.84 3.89
CA ALA A 79 -34.95 4.00 3.71
C ALA A 79 -35.79 3.89 2.43
N TYR A 80 -35.19 3.42 1.33
CA TYR A 80 -35.93 3.15 0.09
C TYR A 80 -37.02 2.09 0.30
N PHE A 81 -36.71 0.96 0.95
CA PHE A 81 -37.69 -0.09 1.25
C PHE A 81 -38.80 0.37 2.21
N ALA A 82 -38.48 1.22 3.18
CA ALA A 82 -39.50 1.84 4.04
C ALA A 82 -40.46 2.75 3.24
N GLN A 83 -39.99 3.34 2.13
CA GLN A 83 -40.82 4.17 1.25
C GLN A 83 -41.65 3.34 0.25
N VAL A 84 -41.08 2.29 -0.33
CA VAL A 84 -41.78 1.46 -1.34
C VAL A 84 -42.68 0.38 -0.73
N GLY A 85 -42.50 0.06 0.56
CA GLY A 85 -43.24 -0.99 1.24
C GLY A 85 -42.98 -2.38 0.65
N ASP A 86 -44.03 -3.21 0.58
CA ASP A 86 -43.95 -4.62 0.15
C ASP A 86 -43.79 -4.81 -1.38
N ALA A 87 -43.44 -3.75 -2.11
CA ALA A 87 -43.16 -3.83 -3.53
C ALA A 87 -41.96 -4.75 -3.82
N GLU A 88 -42.12 -5.62 -4.81
CA GLU A 88 -41.03 -6.47 -5.31
C GLU A 88 -40.15 -5.67 -6.27
N VAL A 89 -38.93 -5.38 -5.85
CA VAL A 89 -37.98 -4.52 -6.59
C VAL A 89 -36.71 -5.27 -6.96
N ARG A 90 -36.12 -4.91 -8.10
CA ARG A 90 -34.82 -5.43 -8.55
C ARG A 90 -33.68 -4.57 -8.01
N ALA A 91 -32.51 -5.19 -7.82
CA ALA A 91 -31.30 -4.46 -7.44
C ALA A 91 -30.96 -3.28 -8.37
N ARG A 92 -31.27 -3.39 -9.67
CA ARG A 92 -31.09 -2.30 -10.64
C ARG A 92 -32.05 -1.14 -10.40
N GLU A 93 -33.29 -1.41 -10.03
CA GLU A 93 -34.29 -0.38 -9.74
C GLU A 93 -33.94 0.36 -8.45
N VAL A 94 -33.48 -0.38 -7.43
CA VAL A 94 -32.93 0.21 -6.20
C VAL A 94 -31.71 1.08 -6.53
N ALA A 95 -30.78 0.61 -7.35
CA ALA A 95 -29.63 1.40 -7.77
C ALA A 95 -30.03 2.68 -8.50
N ALA A 96 -31.01 2.62 -9.42
CA ALA A 96 -31.51 3.79 -10.14
C ALA A 96 -32.20 4.79 -9.19
N ALA A 97 -33.02 4.30 -8.25
CA ALA A 97 -33.68 5.14 -7.26
C ALA A 97 -32.67 5.87 -6.34
N LEU A 98 -31.51 5.25 -6.08
CA LEU A 98 -30.41 5.84 -5.31
C LEU A 98 -29.46 6.69 -6.15
N GLY A 99 -29.67 6.83 -7.48
CA GLY A 99 -28.79 7.55 -8.39
C GLY A 99 -27.43 6.87 -8.60
N ARG A 100 -27.37 5.54 -8.48
CA ARG A 100 -26.15 4.72 -8.53
C ARG A 100 -26.15 3.69 -9.67
N ASP A 101 -26.95 3.89 -10.71
CA ASP A 101 -27.04 2.99 -11.87
C ASP A 101 -26.05 3.36 -12.99
N ALA A 102 -25.14 4.30 -12.74
CA ALA A 102 -24.12 4.76 -13.69
C ALA A 102 -23.15 3.66 -14.13
N ASP A 103 -22.87 2.67 -13.27
CA ASP A 103 -21.92 1.60 -13.55
C ASP A 103 -22.36 0.23 -12.96
N SER A 104 -21.89 -0.85 -13.59
CA SER A 104 -22.19 -2.23 -13.18
C SER A 104 -21.66 -2.57 -11.78
N GLY A 105 -20.59 -1.92 -11.33
CA GLY A 105 -20.01 -2.11 -10.00
C GLY A 105 -20.96 -1.63 -8.90
N SER A 106 -21.53 -0.44 -9.08
CA SER A 106 -22.52 0.14 -8.17
C SER A 106 -23.78 -0.73 -8.06
N ILE A 107 -24.28 -1.29 -9.17
CA ILE A 107 -25.42 -2.22 -9.18
C ILE A 107 -25.06 -3.53 -8.45
N ASN A 108 -23.85 -4.04 -8.62
CA ASN A 108 -23.39 -5.23 -7.91
C ASN A 108 -23.24 -4.99 -6.40
N ALA A 109 -22.76 -3.81 -5.98
CA ALA A 109 -22.68 -3.44 -4.57
C ALA A 109 -24.06 -3.36 -3.90
N VAL A 110 -25.07 -2.84 -4.61
CA VAL A 110 -26.48 -2.88 -4.17
C VAL A 110 -26.96 -4.32 -4.04
N ARG A 111 -26.74 -5.17 -5.06
CA ARG A 111 -27.13 -6.59 -5.03
C ARG A 111 -26.52 -7.33 -3.82
N SER A 112 -25.21 -7.21 -3.62
CA SER A 112 -24.54 -7.85 -2.48
C SER A 112 -25.05 -7.33 -1.14
N THR A 113 -25.42 -6.06 -1.04
CA THR A 113 -26.01 -5.50 0.19
C THR A 113 -27.43 -6.04 0.42
N LEU A 114 -28.24 -6.18 -0.63
CA LEU A 114 -29.55 -6.81 -0.54
C LEU A 114 -29.43 -8.28 -0.11
N ASP A 115 -28.49 -9.03 -0.67
CA ASP A 115 -28.26 -10.43 -0.28
C ASP A 115 -27.83 -10.54 1.19
N ARG A 116 -27.00 -9.61 1.69
CA ARG A 116 -26.67 -9.51 3.13
C ARG A 116 -27.88 -9.19 4.00
N LEU A 117 -28.76 -8.29 3.55
CA LEU A 117 -29.99 -7.95 4.28
C LEU A 117 -30.98 -9.11 4.30
N VAL A 118 -31.05 -9.92 3.23
CA VAL A 118 -31.80 -11.18 3.21
C VAL A 118 -31.21 -12.17 4.21
N ALA A 119 -29.88 -12.34 4.21
CA ALA A 119 -29.19 -13.22 5.16
C ALA A 119 -29.39 -12.78 6.63
N ALA A 120 -29.52 -11.47 6.86
CA ALA A 120 -29.82 -10.88 8.16
C ALA A 120 -31.33 -10.82 8.47
N SER A 121 -32.19 -11.44 7.66
CA SER A 121 -33.65 -11.47 7.82
C SER A 121 -34.33 -10.10 7.89
N ARG A 122 -33.72 -9.05 7.33
CA ARG A 122 -34.27 -7.69 7.30
C ARG A 122 -35.18 -7.43 6.10
N ILE A 123 -34.91 -8.13 4.99
CA ILE A 123 -35.74 -8.12 3.78
C ILE A 123 -35.90 -9.56 3.29
N GLN A 124 -36.82 -9.78 2.36
CA GLN A 124 -37.11 -11.10 1.81
C GLN A 124 -36.82 -11.14 0.31
N ARG A 125 -36.49 -12.34 -0.16
CA ARG A 125 -36.34 -12.64 -1.58
C ARG A 125 -37.67 -13.15 -2.13
N ALA A 126 -38.32 -12.36 -2.98
CA ALA A 126 -39.62 -12.70 -3.56
C ALA A 126 -39.53 -13.59 -4.79
N GLY A 127 -38.37 -13.63 -5.46
CA GLY A 127 -38.15 -14.41 -6.66
C GLY A 127 -36.75 -14.24 -7.23
N ARG A 128 -36.55 -14.62 -8.51
CA ARG A 128 -35.24 -14.52 -9.18
C ARG A 128 -34.83 -13.05 -9.35
N GLY A 129 -34.04 -12.57 -8.39
CA GLY A 129 -33.51 -11.20 -8.37
C GLY A 129 -34.51 -10.13 -7.92
N LEU A 130 -35.59 -10.54 -7.24
CA LEU A 130 -36.60 -9.66 -6.66
C LEU A 130 -36.48 -9.67 -5.13
N TYR A 131 -36.56 -8.48 -4.55
CA TYR A 131 -36.43 -8.22 -3.12
C TYR A 131 -37.65 -7.42 -2.65
N ARG A 132 -38.14 -7.69 -1.44
CA ARG A 132 -39.26 -6.97 -0.81
C ARG A 132 -39.06 -6.87 0.70
N THR A 133 -39.76 -5.97 1.38
CA THR A 133 -39.87 -6.03 2.84
C THR A 133 -40.62 -7.30 3.27
N GLY A 134 -40.25 -7.86 4.42
CA GLY A 134 -41.03 -8.95 5.00
C GLY A 134 -42.37 -8.42 5.54
N PRO A 135 -43.41 -9.26 5.66
CA PRO A 135 -44.67 -8.83 6.24
C PRO A 135 -44.42 -8.33 7.66
N SER A 136 -44.92 -7.11 7.96
CA SER A 136 -44.96 -6.59 9.33
C SER A 136 -45.92 -7.36 10.22
#